data_AF-A0A077R4N7-F1
#
_entry.id   AF-A0A077R4N7-F1
#
_cell.length_a   1.000
_cell.length_b   1.000
_cell.length_c   1.000
_cell.angle_alpha   90.00
_cell.angle_beta   90.00
_cell.angle_gamma   90.00
#
_symmetry.space_group_name_H-M   'P 1'
#
loop_
_entity.id
_entity.type
_entity.pdbx_description
1 polymer ?
#
loop_
_entity_poly.entity_id
_entity_poly.type
_entity_poly.pdbx_seq_one_letter_code
_entity_poly.pdbx_strand_id
1 'polypeptide(L)'
;MSFGFQFDESEMDEEYLSSDPQQPFTSSSTSARSPSIEQAPFTFHLLDDMLQNLPSRISYSSIHVTLPSRDGSDRTQRLLRRDVFDARFQMLVDEDEEEQEIEAAAVPGASSGAVTATQVSVDAESDLIPGVYEGGLKTWECALDLVETIDALQASCNDRDCSRLWSDCYDGKEVLELGCGTAIPSLYIFSQILKEAPSPKFLTLHLADYNAQVLQLVTLPNLILTWYDSPAALEFRHHTHAVQLAHERQELLSRGQDHFDTSAALLNDIGDQGELSITEELLKAFKSCLIERHMQFAFYSGAWSKFPPSLTTLKAPGRRKIDMILTSETIYSLESLPALVELLDKYANPEGSTGAAKVLVAAKVIYFGVGGGVEPFKQTLAQLAPSAKVEPIHSVTKGVGRTVLSVTF
;
A
#
# COMPACT_ATOMS: atom_id res chain seq x y z
N MET A 1 -26.58 -19.90 -31.65
CA MET A 1 -25.84 -20.73 -30.68
C MET A 1 -25.76 -19.92 -29.40
N SER A 2 -26.38 -20.41 -28.33
CA SER A 2 -26.41 -19.78 -27.01
C SER A 2 -25.17 -20.26 -26.25
N PHE A 3 -24.29 -19.34 -25.85
CA PHE A 3 -23.24 -19.62 -24.88
C PHE A 3 -23.79 -19.18 -23.52
N GLY A 4 -24.19 -20.15 -22.70
CA GLY A 4 -24.52 -19.93 -21.30
C GLY A 4 -23.27 -20.14 -20.46
N PHE A 5 -22.81 -19.09 -19.77
CA PHE A 5 -21.88 -19.22 -18.67
C PHE A 5 -22.71 -19.50 -17.41
N GLN A 6 -22.68 -20.74 -16.93
CA GLN A 6 -23.01 -21.04 -15.54
C GLN A 6 -21.77 -20.77 -14.72
N PHE A 7 -21.75 -19.63 -14.02
CA PHE A 7 -20.82 -19.42 -12.93
C PHE A 7 -21.31 -20.23 -11.73
N ASP A 8 -20.48 -21.17 -11.28
CA ASP A 8 -20.65 -21.85 -10.01
C ASP A 8 -20.14 -20.90 -8.92
N GLU A 9 -21.03 -20.34 -8.11
CA GLU A 9 -20.74 -19.37 -7.04
C GLU A 9 -20.12 -20.03 -5.78
N SER A 10 -19.26 -21.04 -5.94
CA SER A 10 -18.66 -21.76 -4.81
C SER A 10 -17.12 -21.78 -4.75
N GLU A 11 -16.42 -21.03 -5.60
CA GLU A 11 -14.94 -20.93 -5.56
C GLU A 11 -14.42 -19.65 -4.87
N MET A 12 -15.02 -19.29 -3.73
CA MET A 12 -14.34 -18.46 -2.73
C MET A 12 -13.96 -19.36 -1.54
N ASP A 13 -12.66 -19.43 -1.28
CA ASP A 13 -12.02 -19.76 0.01
C ASP A 13 -11.79 -21.23 0.41
N GLU A 14 -11.39 -22.15 -0.50
CA GLU A 14 -10.95 -23.51 -0.07
C GLU A 14 -9.65 -24.08 -0.69
N GLU A 15 -8.73 -23.27 -1.22
CA GLU A 15 -7.41 -23.79 -1.64
C GLU A 15 -6.34 -23.73 -0.53
N TYR A 16 -6.62 -24.36 0.62
CA TYR A 16 -5.61 -24.58 1.69
C TYR A 16 -5.81 -25.88 2.50
N LEU A 17 -6.49 -26.90 1.95
CA LEU A 17 -6.74 -28.16 2.64
C LEU A 17 -6.47 -29.41 1.78
N SER A 18 -5.27 -29.55 1.22
CA SER A 18 -4.71 -30.89 0.95
C SER A 18 -3.19 -30.85 0.77
N SER A 19 -2.45 -31.02 1.87
CA SER A 19 -1.02 -31.34 1.82
C SER A 19 -0.82 -32.84 2.03
N ASP A 20 -0.50 -33.58 0.97
CA ASP A 20 0.12 -34.91 1.08
C ASP A 20 1.65 -34.69 1.18
N PRO A 21 2.39 -35.41 2.05
CA PRO A 21 3.77 -35.07 2.36
C PRO A 21 4.74 -35.58 1.29
N GLN A 22 5.34 -34.68 0.51
CA GLN A 22 6.51 -35.01 -0.31
C GLN A 22 7.80 -35.04 0.54
N GLN A 23 8.63 -36.05 0.27
CA GLN A 23 9.85 -36.41 1.00
C GLN A 23 10.96 -35.34 0.90
N PRO A 24 11.87 -35.27 1.90
CA PRO A 24 12.90 -34.24 1.96
C PRO A 24 13.99 -34.44 0.91
N PHE A 25 14.17 -33.44 0.04
CA PHE A 25 15.38 -33.29 -0.76
C PHE A 25 16.55 -32.90 0.16
N THR A 26 17.63 -33.68 0.09
CA THR A 26 18.90 -33.37 0.73
C THR A 26 19.71 -32.49 -0.22
N SER A 27 19.98 -31.24 0.17
CA SER A 27 20.92 -30.38 -0.56
C SER A 27 22.28 -30.38 0.14
N SER A 28 23.26 -30.97 -0.55
CA SER A 28 24.67 -30.89 -0.20
C SER A 28 25.16 -29.45 -0.32
N SER A 29 25.83 -28.96 0.72
CA SER A 29 26.44 -27.64 0.77
C SER A 29 27.56 -27.49 -0.26
N THR A 30 27.35 -26.59 -1.22
CA THR A 30 28.44 -25.96 -1.97
C THR A 30 28.34 -24.46 -1.77
N SER A 31 29.35 -23.91 -1.10
CA SER A 31 29.56 -22.48 -0.91
C SER A 31 29.84 -21.84 -2.27
N ALA A 32 28.79 -21.42 -2.97
CA ALA A 32 28.87 -20.49 -4.07
C ALA A 32 28.54 -19.10 -3.51
N ARG A 33 29.50 -18.16 -3.60
CA ARG A 33 29.25 -16.74 -3.35
C ARG A 33 28.13 -16.28 -4.28
N SER A 34 27.01 -15.86 -3.70
CA SER A 34 25.94 -15.18 -4.42
C SER A 34 26.50 -13.91 -5.08
N PRO A 35 26.15 -13.63 -6.35
CA PRO A 35 26.49 -12.35 -6.97
C PRO A 35 25.85 -11.22 -6.16
N SER A 36 26.60 -10.14 -5.92
CA SER A 36 26.05 -8.94 -5.28
C SER A 36 25.01 -8.31 -6.20
N ILE A 37 23.73 -8.55 -5.91
CA ILE A 37 22.62 -7.90 -6.62
C ILE A 37 22.73 -6.39 -6.35
N GLU A 38 22.78 -5.59 -7.42
CA GLU A 38 22.78 -4.13 -7.31
C GLU A 38 21.44 -3.69 -6.73
N GLN A 39 21.46 -3.12 -5.52
CA GLN A 39 20.26 -2.69 -4.82
C GLN A 39 19.60 -1.48 -5.50
N ALA A 40 18.28 -1.51 -5.63
CA ALA A 40 17.51 -0.43 -6.25
C ALA A 40 17.83 0.95 -5.63
N PRO A 41 18.09 1.99 -6.46
CA PRO A 41 18.42 3.32 -5.96
C PRO A 41 17.22 3.99 -5.31
N PHE A 42 17.48 4.87 -4.33
CA PHE A 42 16.44 5.71 -3.77
C PHE A 42 15.96 6.73 -4.79
N THR A 43 14.64 6.81 -4.98
CA THR A 43 13.99 7.78 -5.87
C THR A 43 12.82 8.44 -5.14
N PHE A 44 12.70 9.75 -5.29
CA PHE A 44 11.54 10.53 -4.84
C PHE A 44 10.62 10.81 -6.02
N HIS A 45 9.32 10.56 -5.86
CA HIS A 45 8.32 10.75 -6.91
C HIS A 45 7.35 11.86 -6.53
N LEU A 46 7.14 12.80 -7.45
CA LEU A 46 6.16 13.88 -7.28
C LEU A 46 4.76 13.35 -7.59
N LEU A 47 3.78 13.76 -6.77
CA LEU A 47 2.37 13.40 -6.99
C LEU A 47 1.89 13.76 -8.39
N ASP A 48 2.20 14.96 -8.89
CA ASP A 48 1.76 15.40 -10.22
C ASP A 48 2.36 14.55 -11.36
N ASP A 49 3.59 14.05 -11.21
CA ASP A 49 4.22 13.17 -12.20
C ASP A 49 3.55 11.79 -12.18
N MET A 50 3.30 11.24 -11.00
CA MET A 50 2.61 9.95 -10.87
C MET A 50 1.17 9.99 -11.38
N LEU A 51 0.44 11.09 -11.14
CA LEU A 51 -0.93 11.25 -11.62
C LEU A 51 -1.05 11.21 -13.16
N GLN A 52 0.02 11.58 -13.88
CA GLN A 52 0.04 11.56 -15.36
C GLN A 52 0.18 10.14 -15.93
N ASN A 53 0.67 9.19 -15.14
CA ASN A 53 0.95 7.81 -15.56
C ASN A 53 -0.11 6.83 -15.04
N LEU A 54 -1.31 7.31 -14.67
CA LEU A 54 -2.41 6.45 -14.27
C LEU A 54 -3.15 5.92 -15.50
N PRO A 55 -3.67 4.67 -15.46
CA PRO A 55 -4.55 4.18 -16.51
C PRO A 55 -5.84 5.00 -16.56
N SER A 56 -6.50 5.04 -17.72
CA SER A 56 -7.78 5.76 -17.88
C SER A 56 -8.94 5.16 -17.06
N ARG A 57 -8.80 3.92 -16.60
CA ARG A 57 -9.81 3.18 -15.85
C ARG A 57 -9.15 2.15 -14.94
N ILE A 58 -9.73 1.96 -13.76
CA ILE A 58 -9.32 0.93 -12.81
C ILE A 58 -10.54 0.19 -12.26
N SER A 59 -10.37 -1.10 -11.99
CA SER A 59 -11.30 -1.91 -11.21
C SER A 59 -10.92 -1.87 -9.73
N TYR A 60 -11.91 -1.89 -8.84
CA TYR A 60 -11.72 -1.87 -7.41
C TYR A 60 -12.66 -2.82 -6.68
N SER A 61 -12.20 -3.26 -5.51
CA SER A 61 -13.00 -3.97 -4.51
C SER A 61 -12.80 -3.37 -3.12
N SER A 62 -13.73 -3.62 -2.22
CA SER A 62 -13.64 -3.20 -0.84
C SER A 62 -12.92 -4.24 0.02
N ILE A 63 -12.19 -3.73 1.01
CA ILE A 63 -11.67 -4.52 2.12
C ILE A 63 -12.28 -4.00 3.42
N HIS A 64 -12.58 -4.92 4.32
CA HIS A 64 -13.27 -4.66 5.57
C HIS A 64 -12.35 -4.97 6.75
N VAL A 65 -12.19 -4.01 7.65
CA VAL A 65 -11.45 -4.16 8.90
C VAL A 65 -12.43 -4.10 10.06
N THR A 66 -12.52 -5.17 10.83
CA THR A 66 -13.30 -5.19 12.07
C THR A 66 -12.52 -4.47 13.16
N LEU A 67 -13.11 -3.42 13.73
CA LEU A 67 -12.52 -2.59 14.76
C LEU A 67 -13.27 -2.81 16.07
N PRO A 68 -12.66 -3.50 17.05
CA PRO A 68 -13.31 -3.78 18.32
C PRO A 68 -13.61 -2.49 19.09
N SER A 69 -14.85 -2.34 19.54
CA SER A 69 -15.24 -1.24 20.43
C SER A 69 -15.31 -1.71 21.89
N ARG A 70 -15.05 -0.78 22.82
CA ARG A 70 -15.10 -1.07 24.26
C ARG A 70 -16.48 -1.44 24.77
N ASP A 71 -17.53 -1.04 24.07
CA ASP A 71 -18.93 -1.35 24.39
C ASP A 71 -19.42 -2.66 23.74
N GLY A 72 -18.54 -3.37 23.03
CA GLY A 72 -18.87 -4.61 22.32
C GLY A 72 -19.61 -4.41 21.00
N SER A 73 -19.80 -3.16 20.55
CA SER A 73 -20.30 -2.86 19.21
C SER A 73 -19.14 -2.75 18.22
N ASP A 74 -18.69 -3.88 17.70
CA ASP A 74 -17.61 -3.88 16.71
C ASP A 74 -18.00 -3.03 15.49
N ARG A 75 -17.10 -2.12 15.11
CA ARG A 75 -17.28 -1.25 13.96
C ARG A 75 -16.53 -1.83 12.77
N THR A 76 -17.20 -1.99 11.64
CA THR A 76 -16.50 -2.33 10.40
C THR A 76 -16.04 -1.06 9.69
N GLN A 77 -14.75 -0.94 9.45
CA GLN A 77 -14.20 0.04 8.54
C GLN A 77 -14.05 -0.56 7.14
N ARG A 78 -14.76 0.03 6.19
CA ARG A 78 -14.62 -0.26 4.76
C ARG A 78 -13.56 0.63 4.13
N LEU A 79 -12.72 0.08 3.25
CA LEU A 79 -11.77 0.81 2.42
C LEU A 79 -11.80 0.24 1.00
N LEU A 80 -11.85 1.11 -0.01
CA LEU A 80 -11.69 0.67 -1.39
C LEU A 80 -10.23 0.52 -1.75
N ARG A 81 -9.92 -0.48 -2.55
CA ARG A 81 -8.60 -0.70 -3.13
C ARG A 81 -8.72 -1.19 -4.57
N ARG A 82 -7.74 -0.84 -5.39
CA ARG A 82 -7.61 -1.36 -6.73
C ARG A 82 -7.49 -2.88 -6.69
N ASP A 83 -8.12 -3.53 -7.66
CA ASP A 83 -8.05 -4.96 -7.78
C ASP A 83 -6.66 -5.43 -8.23
N VAL A 84 -6.21 -6.55 -7.65
CA VAL A 84 -4.90 -7.12 -7.96
C VAL A 84 -4.84 -7.62 -9.39
N PHE A 85 -5.93 -8.19 -9.91
CA PHE A 85 -6.00 -8.63 -11.30
C PHE A 85 -5.90 -7.46 -12.28
N ASP A 86 -6.51 -6.32 -11.94
CA ASP A 86 -6.50 -5.10 -12.74
C ASP A 86 -5.09 -4.49 -12.79
N ALA A 87 -4.41 -4.41 -11.65
CA ALA A 87 -3.01 -3.97 -11.58
C ALA A 87 -2.06 -4.91 -12.34
N ARG A 88 -2.23 -6.24 -12.20
CA ARG A 88 -1.43 -7.23 -12.93
C ARG A 88 -1.66 -7.17 -14.44
N PHE A 89 -2.90 -7.02 -14.88
CA PHE A 89 -3.21 -6.87 -16.29
C PHE A 89 -2.52 -5.64 -16.88
N GLN A 90 -2.52 -4.52 -16.14
CA GLN A 90 -1.79 -3.33 -16.58
C GLN A 90 -0.27 -3.58 -16.68
N MET A 91 0.34 -4.27 -15.71
CA MET A 91 1.77 -4.60 -15.79
C MET A 91 2.11 -5.40 -17.04
N LEU A 92 1.28 -6.38 -17.39
CA LEU A 92 1.47 -7.19 -18.61
C LEU A 92 1.37 -6.34 -19.88
N VAL A 93 0.43 -5.40 -19.92
CA VAL A 93 0.27 -4.48 -21.07
C VAL A 93 1.49 -3.55 -21.17
N ASP A 94 1.93 -2.97 -20.05
CA ASP A 94 3.09 -2.08 -20.03
C ASP A 94 4.38 -2.84 -20.45
N GLU A 95 4.55 -4.09 -20.01
CA GLU A 95 5.66 -4.97 -20.44
C GLU A 95 5.61 -5.28 -21.94
N ASP A 96 4.44 -5.62 -22.48
CA ASP A 96 4.25 -5.90 -23.91
C ASP A 96 4.53 -4.64 -24.77
N GLU A 97 4.16 -3.45 -24.29
CA GLU A 97 4.44 -2.17 -24.97
C GLU A 97 5.95 -1.85 -24.95
N GLU A 98 6.62 -2.03 -23.82
CA GLU A 98 8.07 -1.86 -23.70
C GLU A 98 8.85 -2.82 -24.61
N GLU A 99 8.44 -4.10 -24.67
CA GLU A 99 9.04 -5.09 -25.57
C GLU A 99 8.89 -4.68 -27.04
N GLN A 100 7.70 -4.23 -27.45
CA GLN A 100 7.44 -3.75 -28.81
C GLN A 100 8.26 -2.49 -29.16
N GLU A 101 8.43 -1.56 -28.21
CA GLU A 101 9.27 -0.38 -28.41
C GLU A 101 10.75 -0.74 -28.59
N ILE A 102 11.25 -1.69 -27.82
CA ILE A 102 12.63 -2.20 -27.94
C ILE A 102 12.82 -2.90 -29.28
N GLU A 103 11.88 -3.75 -29.70
CA GLU A 103 11.92 -4.41 -31.01
C GLU A 103 11.86 -3.42 -32.16
N ALA A 104 11.03 -2.38 -32.06
CA ALA A 104 10.93 -1.33 -33.07
C ALA A 104 12.20 -0.44 -33.14
N ALA A 105 12.90 -0.26 -32.01
CA ALA A 105 14.15 0.49 -31.93
C ALA A 105 15.37 -0.33 -32.39
N ALA A 106 15.26 -1.65 -32.49
CA ALA A 106 16.35 -2.52 -32.92
C ALA A 106 16.65 -2.37 -34.42
N VAL A 107 17.88 -1.96 -34.75
CA VAL A 107 18.33 -1.82 -36.15
C VAL A 107 18.55 -3.21 -36.77
N PRO A 108 18.00 -3.51 -37.97
CA PRO A 108 18.20 -4.81 -38.60
C PRO A 108 19.67 -4.98 -39.01
N GLY A 109 20.38 -5.90 -38.34
CA GLY A 109 21.74 -6.32 -38.71
C GLY A 109 22.83 -6.12 -37.65
N ALA A 110 22.53 -5.57 -36.48
CA ALA A 110 23.46 -5.58 -35.36
C ALA A 110 23.35 -6.92 -34.62
N SER A 111 24.45 -7.69 -34.56
CA SER A 111 24.53 -8.91 -33.76
C SER A 111 24.23 -8.59 -32.30
N SER A 112 23.14 -9.14 -31.78
CA SER A 112 22.71 -9.03 -30.40
C SER A 112 23.80 -9.56 -29.47
N GLY A 113 24.55 -8.65 -28.85
CA GLY A 113 25.08 -8.91 -27.53
C GLY A 113 23.86 -9.05 -26.64
N ALA A 114 23.59 -10.28 -26.16
CA ALA A 114 22.48 -10.57 -25.28
C ALA A 114 22.56 -9.67 -24.04
N VAL A 115 21.84 -8.56 -24.09
CA VAL A 115 21.34 -7.93 -22.87
C VAL A 115 20.23 -8.87 -22.46
N THR A 116 20.54 -9.79 -21.56
CA THR A 116 19.53 -10.48 -20.76
C THR A 116 18.77 -9.40 -20.02
N ALA A 117 17.73 -8.85 -20.66
CA ALA A 117 16.58 -8.35 -19.95
C ALA A 117 16.17 -9.51 -19.05
N THR A 118 16.39 -9.34 -17.76
CA THR A 118 15.94 -10.31 -16.76
C THR A 118 14.44 -10.44 -16.99
N GLN A 119 13.98 -11.50 -17.66
CA GLN A 119 12.57 -11.82 -17.73
C GLN A 119 12.13 -12.09 -16.29
N VAL A 120 11.53 -11.09 -15.66
CA VAL A 120 10.95 -11.21 -14.33
C VAL A 120 9.48 -11.48 -14.52
N SER A 121 9.14 -12.70 -14.94
CA SER A 121 7.76 -13.15 -14.91
C SER A 121 7.34 -13.26 -13.44
N VAL A 122 6.50 -12.33 -12.96
CA VAL A 122 5.82 -12.46 -11.67
C VAL A 122 4.89 -13.66 -11.78
N ASP A 123 5.31 -14.80 -11.22
CA ASP A 123 4.50 -16.02 -11.25
C ASP A 123 3.13 -15.77 -10.59
N ALA A 124 2.07 -16.35 -11.14
CA ALA A 124 0.69 -16.09 -10.70
C ALA A 124 0.51 -16.34 -9.19
N GLU A 125 1.29 -17.29 -8.65
CA GLU A 125 1.25 -17.77 -7.27
C GLU A 125 2.20 -17.03 -6.31
N SER A 126 3.31 -16.44 -6.78
CA SER A 126 4.29 -15.76 -5.91
C SER A 126 4.30 -14.25 -6.12
N ASP A 127 3.89 -13.51 -5.09
CA ASP A 127 3.97 -12.04 -5.09
C ASP A 127 5.41 -11.53 -4.85
N LEU A 128 6.38 -12.41 -4.57
CA LEU A 128 7.73 -12.01 -4.12
C LEU A 128 8.84 -12.65 -4.95
N ILE A 129 9.82 -11.84 -5.35
CA ILE A 129 11.12 -12.22 -5.92
C ILE A 129 12.20 -11.40 -5.21
N PRO A 130 12.90 -11.96 -4.19
CA PRO A 130 13.85 -11.22 -3.37
C PRO A 130 14.92 -10.47 -4.16
N GLY A 131 15.12 -9.19 -3.86
CA GLY A 131 16.12 -8.30 -4.49
C GLY A 131 15.74 -7.76 -5.87
N VAL A 132 14.64 -8.23 -6.46
CA VAL A 132 14.17 -7.83 -7.80
C VAL A 132 12.77 -7.22 -7.72
N TYR A 133 11.85 -7.90 -7.04
CA TYR A 133 10.46 -7.48 -6.86
C TYR A 133 9.95 -7.94 -5.49
N GLU A 134 9.89 -7.05 -4.51
CA GLU A 134 9.49 -7.38 -3.14
C GLU A 134 7.95 -7.38 -2.94
N GLY A 135 7.19 -7.64 -4.00
CA GLY A 135 5.72 -7.67 -3.96
C GLY A 135 5.08 -6.32 -3.72
N GLY A 136 3.87 -6.32 -3.18
CA GLY A 136 3.16 -5.11 -2.75
C GLY A 136 1.83 -4.84 -3.46
N LEU A 137 1.45 -5.68 -4.42
CA LEU A 137 0.12 -5.59 -5.06
C LEU A 137 -0.99 -6.14 -4.15
N LYS A 138 -0.65 -7.17 -3.35
CA LYS A 138 -1.58 -7.81 -2.43
C LYS A 138 -1.59 -7.09 -1.08
N THR A 139 -2.78 -6.99 -0.47
CA THR A 139 -2.90 -6.63 0.93
C THR A 139 -2.63 -7.86 1.80
N TRP A 140 -1.69 -7.73 2.72
CA TRP A 140 -1.39 -8.75 3.70
C TRP A 140 -2.11 -8.52 5.04
N GLU A 141 -2.37 -9.59 5.78
CA GLU A 141 -3.25 -9.57 6.95
C GLU A 141 -2.75 -8.66 8.07
N CYS A 142 -1.42 -8.56 8.27
CA CYS A 142 -0.87 -7.69 9.32
C CYS A 142 -1.13 -6.20 9.08
N ALA A 143 -1.42 -5.78 7.84
CA ALA A 143 -1.84 -4.40 7.58
C ALA A 143 -3.20 -4.11 8.25
N LEU A 144 -4.09 -5.11 8.35
CA LEU A 144 -5.38 -4.99 9.02
C LEU A 144 -5.21 -4.96 10.54
N ASP A 145 -4.35 -5.83 11.07
CA ASP A 145 -3.98 -5.82 12.50
C ASP A 145 -3.38 -4.45 12.92
N LEU A 146 -2.61 -3.82 12.01
CA LEU A 146 -2.05 -2.49 12.22
C LEU A 146 -3.13 -1.40 12.23
N VAL A 147 -4.13 -1.48 11.34
CA VAL A 147 -5.30 -0.59 11.35
C VAL A 147 -6.07 -0.70 12.66
N GLU A 148 -6.34 -1.92 13.13
CA GLU A 148 -7.00 -2.17 14.42
C GLU A 148 -6.21 -1.52 15.57
N THR A 149 -4.89 -1.67 15.55
CA THR A 149 -4.00 -1.09 16.56
C THR A 149 -4.01 0.44 16.52
N ILE A 150 -4.00 1.05 15.33
CA ILE A 150 -4.08 2.51 15.17
C ILE A 150 -5.40 3.05 15.73
N ASP A 151 -6.52 2.37 15.43
CA ASP A 151 -7.84 2.74 15.96
C ASP A 151 -7.89 2.64 17.49
N ALA A 152 -7.42 1.53 18.06
CA ALA A 152 -7.40 1.32 19.50
C ALA A 152 -6.53 2.35 20.24
N LEU A 153 -5.39 2.75 19.65
CA LEU A 153 -4.52 3.79 20.17
C LEU A 153 -5.22 5.16 20.16
N GLN A 154 -5.92 5.50 19.07
CA GLN A 154 -6.69 6.74 18.97
C GLN A 154 -7.83 6.77 19.99
N ALA A 155 -8.60 5.68 20.11
CA ALA A 155 -9.68 5.58 21.09
C ALA A 155 -9.18 5.74 22.54
N SER A 156 -7.99 5.21 22.85
CA SER A 156 -7.37 5.34 24.17
C SER A 156 -6.86 6.75 24.49
N CYS A 157 -6.55 7.55 23.47
CA CYS A 157 -6.23 8.97 23.64
C CYS A 157 -7.47 9.82 23.94
N ASN A 158 -8.64 9.44 23.41
CA ASN A 158 -9.89 10.18 23.56
C ASN A 158 -10.53 10.04 24.96
N ASP A 159 -10.13 9.03 25.73
CA ASP A 159 -10.67 8.75 27.07
C ASP A 159 -10.27 9.80 28.13
N ARG A 160 -9.25 10.62 27.84
CA ARG A 160 -8.84 11.75 28.70
C ARG A 160 -9.42 13.10 28.25
N ASP A 161 -10.02 13.16 27.06
CA ASP A 161 -10.44 14.37 26.38
C ASP A 161 -11.52 13.99 25.33
N CYS A 162 -12.80 13.94 25.73
CA CYS A 162 -13.91 13.25 25.04
C CYS A 162 -14.33 13.80 23.64
N SER A 163 -13.45 14.42 22.86
CA SER A 163 -13.79 14.93 21.52
C SER A 163 -12.61 15.17 20.58
N ARG A 164 -11.44 14.54 20.79
CA ARG A 164 -10.32 14.75 19.86
C ARG A 164 -10.62 14.15 18.50
N LEU A 165 -10.73 15.03 17.52
CA LEU A 165 -10.85 14.69 16.12
C LEU A 165 -9.54 14.04 15.64
N TRP A 166 -9.61 13.18 14.64
CA TRP A 166 -8.42 12.64 13.97
C TRP A 166 -7.54 13.76 13.46
N SER A 167 -8.14 14.79 12.87
CA SER A 167 -7.41 15.96 12.41
C SER A 167 -6.62 16.66 13.54
N ASP A 168 -7.10 16.66 14.81
CA ASP A 168 -6.32 17.20 15.95
C ASP A 168 -5.09 16.36 16.29
N CYS A 169 -5.24 15.03 16.28
CA CYS A 169 -4.15 14.11 16.63
C CYS A 169 -3.03 14.12 15.59
N TYR A 170 -3.37 14.44 14.34
CA TYR A 170 -2.46 14.39 13.20
C TYR A 170 -2.03 15.78 12.71
N ASP A 171 -2.41 16.88 13.39
CA ASP A 171 -1.99 18.21 13.00
C ASP A 171 -0.47 18.41 13.07
N GLY A 172 0.10 18.85 11.95
CA GLY A 172 1.53 19.04 11.76
C GLY A 172 2.33 17.73 11.72
N LYS A 173 1.68 16.56 11.69
CA LYS A 173 2.35 15.27 11.78
C LYS A 173 2.88 14.80 10.42
N GLU A 174 4.04 14.17 10.48
CA GLU A 174 4.65 13.46 9.35
C GLU A 174 4.59 11.94 9.65
N VAL A 175 3.79 11.19 8.88
CA VAL A 175 3.60 9.75 9.05
C VAL A 175 4.29 9.02 7.90
N LEU A 176 5.20 8.11 8.21
CA LEU A 176 5.93 7.29 7.23
C LEU A 176 5.46 5.86 7.25
N GLU A 177 5.05 5.33 6.11
CA GLU A 177 4.79 3.91 5.92
C GLU A 177 5.89 3.28 5.06
N LEU A 178 6.65 2.35 5.65
CA LEU A 178 7.73 1.60 4.99
C LEU A 178 7.21 0.25 4.48
N GLY A 179 7.50 -0.07 3.22
CA GLY A 179 6.92 -1.24 2.55
C GLY A 179 5.42 -1.09 2.42
N CYS A 180 4.97 0.05 1.88
CA CYS A 180 3.56 0.44 1.97
C CYS A 180 2.64 -0.43 1.12
N GLY A 181 3.07 -0.99 -0.02
CA GLY A 181 2.21 -1.83 -0.85
C GLY A 181 0.85 -1.16 -1.15
N THR A 182 -0.24 -1.79 -0.71
CA THR A 182 -1.60 -1.27 -0.82
C THR A 182 -1.94 -0.10 0.13
N ALA A 183 -1.04 0.24 1.05
CA ALA A 183 -1.04 1.37 1.98
C ALA A 183 -2.21 1.41 2.99
N ILE A 184 -2.85 0.27 3.26
CA ILE A 184 -4.05 0.17 4.10
C ILE A 184 -3.95 0.95 5.44
N PRO A 185 -2.85 0.90 6.21
CA PRO A 185 -2.68 1.71 7.42
C PRO A 185 -2.75 3.23 7.17
N SER A 186 -2.04 3.74 6.16
CA SER A 186 -2.10 5.15 5.78
C SER A 186 -3.46 5.55 5.22
N LEU A 187 -4.08 4.70 4.39
CA LEU A 187 -5.44 4.92 3.87
C LEU A 187 -6.47 4.97 4.99
N TYR A 188 -6.28 4.18 6.04
CA TYR A 188 -7.15 4.23 7.20
C TYR A 188 -7.11 5.62 7.86
N ILE A 189 -5.91 6.12 8.20
CA ILE A 189 -5.73 7.46 8.78
C ILE A 189 -6.33 8.53 7.87
N PHE A 190 -6.02 8.46 6.57
CA PHE A 190 -6.54 9.37 5.56
C PHE A 190 -8.07 9.36 5.50
N SER A 191 -8.69 8.17 5.51
CA SER A 191 -10.14 8.00 5.48
C SER A 191 -10.84 8.62 6.69
N GLN A 192 -10.23 8.55 7.89
CA GLN A 192 -10.82 9.13 9.08
C GLN A 192 -10.83 10.65 9.01
N ILE A 193 -9.75 11.27 8.53
CA ILE A 193 -9.65 12.73 8.36
C ILE A 193 -10.62 13.21 7.26
N LEU A 194 -10.80 12.46 6.18
CA LEU A 194 -11.75 12.80 5.12
C LEU A 194 -13.22 12.75 5.55
N LYS A 195 -13.56 11.98 6.59
CA LYS A 195 -14.91 11.95 7.18
C LYS A 195 -15.21 13.20 8.01
N GLU A 196 -14.19 13.94 8.43
CA GLU A 196 -14.34 15.18 9.18
C GLU A 196 -14.55 16.39 8.27
N ALA A 197 -15.09 17.47 8.82
CA ALA A 197 -15.16 18.74 8.12
C ALA A 197 -13.75 19.25 7.74
N PRO A 198 -13.59 19.96 6.62
CA PRO A 198 -12.32 20.58 6.27
C PRO A 198 -11.77 21.43 7.42
N SER A 199 -10.47 21.32 7.68
CA SER A 199 -9.78 22.09 8.72
C SER A 199 -8.40 22.51 8.22
N PRO A 200 -7.81 23.60 8.75
CA PRO A 200 -6.51 24.09 8.31
C PRO A 200 -5.33 23.26 8.85
N LYS A 201 -5.60 22.06 9.37
CA LYS A 201 -4.62 21.19 10.02
C LYS A 201 -3.83 20.42 8.98
N PHE A 202 -2.54 20.27 9.21
CA PHE A 202 -1.62 19.76 8.21
C PHE A 202 -1.27 18.29 8.47
N LEU A 203 -1.31 17.45 7.43
CA LEU A 203 -0.81 16.07 7.50
C LEU A 203 0.04 15.78 6.27
N THR A 204 1.20 15.16 6.48
CA THR A 204 1.97 14.54 5.39
C THR A 204 2.05 13.03 5.59
N LEU A 205 1.66 12.30 4.54
CA LEU A 205 1.90 10.86 4.45
C LEU A 205 3.09 10.62 3.52
N HIS A 206 4.10 9.96 4.07
CA HIS A 206 5.27 9.47 3.38
C HIS A 206 5.05 7.98 3.08
N LEU A 207 5.02 7.62 1.81
CA LEU A 207 4.68 6.28 1.34
C LEU A 207 5.90 5.72 0.61
N ALA A 208 6.50 4.69 1.18
CA ALA A 208 7.76 4.12 0.70
C ALA A 208 7.59 2.65 0.36
N ASP A 209 7.96 2.27 -0.85
CA ASP A 209 8.00 0.88 -1.30
C ASP A 209 9.35 0.55 -1.95
N TYR A 210 9.69 -0.72 -2.12
CA TYR A 210 10.85 -1.07 -2.93
C TYR A 210 10.61 -0.73 -4.40
N ASN A 211 9.39 -1.01 -4.88
CA ASN A 211 9.02 -0.96 -6.29
C ASN A 211 8.29 0.36 -6.63
N ALA A 212 8.83 1.16 -7.57
CA ALA A 212 8.14 2.37 -8.05
C ALA A 212 6.78 2.04 -8.70
N GLN A 213 6.71 0.91 -9.41
CA GLN A 213 5.48 0.41 -10.03
C GLN A 213 4.38 0.14 -8.99
N VAL A 214 4.70 -0.35 -7.80
CA VAL A 214 3.69 -0.57 -6.73
C VAL A 214 3.08 0.76 -6.28
N LEU A 215 3.91 1.79 -6.14
CA LEU A 215 3.44 3.13 -5.80
C LEU A 215 2.49 3.68 -6.89
N GLN A 216 2.85 3.49 -8.16
CA GLN A 216 2.11 3.97 -9.32
C GLN A 216 0.81 3.20 -9.55
N LEU A 217 0.86 1.87 -9.50
CA LEU A 217 -0.23 1.00 -9.89
C LEU A 217 -1.20 0.72 -8.75
N VAL A 218 -0.79 0.82 -7.49
CA VAL A 218 -1.62 0.39 -6.36
C VAL A 218 -1.73 1.46 -5.29
N THR A 219 -0.61 1.96 -4.77
CA THR A 219 -0.64 2.93 -3.65
C THR A 219 -1.39 4.21 -4.02
N LEU A 220 -1.05 4.85 -5.14
CA LEU A 220 -1.70 6.08 -5.59
C LEU A 220 -3.18 5.87 -5.99
N PRO A 221 -3.54 4.85 -6.79
CA PRO A 221 -4.94 4.51 -7.04
C PRO A 221 -5.76 4.32 -5.77
N ASN A 222 -5.21 3.65 -4.75
CA ASN A 222 -5.92 3.46 -3.49
C ASN A 222 -6.15 4.76 -2.70
N LEU A 223 -5.23 5.73 -2.78
CA LEU A 223 -5.45 7.08 -2.23
C LEU A 223 -6.61 7.78 -2.94
N ILE A 224 -6.66 7.70 -4.27
CA ILE A 224 -7.75 8.28 -5.06
C ILE A 224 -9.08 7.60 -4.68
N LEU A 225 -9.12 6.27 -4.61
CA LEU A 225 -10.29 5.50 -4.21
C LEU A 225 -10.75 5.83 -2.79
N THR A 226 -9.82 6.02 -1.85
CA THR A 226 -10.13 6.41 -0.47
C THR A 226 -10.77 7.80 -0.40
N TRP A 227 -10.28 8.76 -1.19
CA TRP A 227 -10.94 10.05 -1.34
C TRP A 227 -12.31 9.91 -2.02
N TYR A 228 -12.37 9.15 -3.13
CA TYR A 228 -13.58 8.94 -3.91
C TYR A 228 -14.69 8.27 -3.11
N ASP A 229 -14.40 7.39 -2.15
CA ASP A 229 -15.38 6.77 -1.24
C ASP A 229 -15.83 7.71 -0.11
N SER A 230 -15.05 8.74 0.18
CA SER A 230 -15.28 9.61 1.34
C SER A 230 -16.40 10.65 1.13
N PRO A 231 -16.93 11.24 2.22
CA PRO A 231 -17.81 12.41 2.13
C PRO A 231 -17.17 13.62 1.44
N ALA A 232 -15.84 13.73 1.41
CA ALA A 232 -15.13 14.83 0.77
C ALA A 232 -15.22 14.81 -0.77
N ALA A 233 -15.58 13.67 -1.37
CA ALA A 233 -15.83 13.56 -2.82
C ALA A 233 -17.32 13.64 -3.18
N LEU A 234 -18.21 13.90 -2.21
CA LEU A 234 -19.66 13.89 -2.41
C LEU A 234 -20.10 14.86 -3.51
N GLU A 235 -19.57 16.09 -3.51
CA GLU A 235 -19.90 17.10 -4.53
C GLU A 235 -19.49 16.65 -5.93
N PHE A 236 -18.28 16.08 -6.07
CA PHE A 236 -17.78 15.53 -7.33
C PHE A 236 -18.67 14.40 -7.84
N ARG A 237 -19.04 13.45 -6.97
CA ARG A 237 -19.89 12.31 -7.35
C ARG A 237 -21.27 12.76 -7.84
N HIS A 238 -21.93 13.64 -7.09
CA HIS A 238 -23.30 14.07 -7.42
C HIS A 238 -23.42 14.99 -8.63
N HIS A 239 -22.36 15.72 -8.99
CA HIS A 239 -22.41 16.66 -10.11
C HIS A 239 -21.59 16.15 -11.29
N THR A 240 -20.26 16.26 -11.20
CA THR A 240 -19.38 15.99 -12.33
C THR A 240 -19.44 14.53 -12.77
N HIS A 241 -19.29 13.59 -11.82
CA HIS A 241 -19.28 12.17 -12.15
C HIS A 241 -20.65 11.68 -12.60
N ALA A 242 -21.73 12.09 -11.92
CA ALA A 242 -23.09 11.75 -12.32
C ALA A 242 -23.43 12.19 -13.75
N VAL A 243 -22.97 13.38 -14.17
CA VAL A 243 -23.15 13.85 -15.55
C VAL A 243 -22.33 13.00 -16.54
N GLN A 244 -21.09 12.66 -16.20
CA GLN A 244 -20.25 11.79 -17.03
C GLN A 244 -20.87 10.40 -17.21
N LEU A 245 -21.31 9.77 -16.12
CA LEU A 245 -21.98 8.46 -16.14
C LEU A 245 -23.29 8.49 -16.95
N ALA A 246 -24.08 9.56 -16.83
CA ALA A 246 -25.30 9.72 -17.63
C ALA A 246 -24.99 9.81 -19.13
N HIS A 247 -23.91 10.51 -19.50
CA HIS A 247 -23.45 10.60 -20.88
C HIS A 247 -22.94 9.26 -21.41
N GLU A 248 -22.05 8.59 -20.66
CA GLU A 248 -21.50 7.26 -21.01
C GLU A 248 -22.62 6.23 -21.21
N ARG A 249 -23.61 6.23 -20.31
CA ARG A 249 -24.80 5.37 -20.47
C ARG A 249 -25.58 5.69 -21.74
N GLN A 250 -25.77 6.97 -22.06
CA GLN A 250 -26.47 7.36 -23.28
C GLN A 250 -25.72 6.89 -24.53
N GLU A 251 -24.39 6.95 -24.53
CA GLU A 251 -23.57 6.43 -25.62
C GLU A 251 -23.67 4.89 -25.73
N LEU A 252 -23.57 4.15 -24.62
CA LEU A 252 -23.74 2.69 -24.61
C LEU A 252 -25.11 2.27 -25.13
N LEU A 253 -26.18 2.97 -24.71
CA LEU A 253 -27.53 2.77 -25.22
C LEU A 253 -27.61 3.02 -26.74
N SER A 254 -26.96 4.08 -27.22
CA SER A 254 -26.94 4.40 -28.66
C SER A 254 -26.23 3.34 -29.50
N ARG A 255 -25.26 2.63 -28.91
CA ARG A 255 -24.49 1.54 -29.54
C ARG A 255 -25.15 0.17 -29.38
N GLY A 256 -26.29 0.08 -28.70
CA GLY A 256 -26.95 -1.20 -28.39
C GLY A 256 -26.16 -2.06 -27.41
N GLN A 257 -25.34 -1.44 -26.55
CA GLN A 257 -24.53 -2.09 -25.51
C GLN A 257 -25.15 -1.87 -24.12
N ASP A 258 -26.46 -2.09 -24.02
CA ASP A 258 -27.28 -1.84 -22.82
C ASP A 258 -27.14 -2.91 -21.72
N HIS A 259 -26.33 -3.95 -21.97
CA HIS A 259 -26.02 -5.01 -21.02
C HIS A 259 -24.94 -4.63 -19.99
N PHE A 260 -24.21 -3.52 -20.19
CA PHE A 260 -23.30 -3.00 -19.18
C PHE A 260 -24.10 -2.28 -18.08
N ASP A 261 -24.07 -2.84 -16.87
CA ASP A 261 -24.80 -2.30 -15.72
C ASP A 261 -24.16 -1.01 -15.19
N THR A 262 -24.60 0.12 -15.75
CA THR A 262 -24.27 1.47 -15.27
C THR A 262 -25.25 1.96 -14.20
N SER A 263 -26.20 1.12 -13.74
CA SER A 263 -27.31 1.55 -12.90
C SER A 263 -26.92 1.77 -11.43
N ALA A 264 -25.99 0.97 -10.89
CA ALA A 264 -25.43 1.16 -9.55
C ALA A 264 -24.70 2.50 -9.41
N ALA A 265 -23.92 2.87 -10.43
CA ALA A 265 -23.17 4.12 -10.48
C ALA A 265 -24.08 5.38 -10.47
N LEU A 266 -25.29 5.28 -11.01
CA LEU A 266 -26.27 6.38 -11.05
C LEU A 266 -26.99 6.63 -9.72
N LEU A 267 -27.01 5.64 -8.82
CA LEU A 267 -27.60 5.79 -7.49
C LEU A 267 -26.64 6.50 -6.51
N ASN A 268 -25.43 6.88 -6.95
CA ASN A 268 -24.33 7.34 -6.10
C ASN A 268 -23.98 6.36 -4.96
N ASP A 269 -24.41 5.11 -5.08
CA ASP A 269 -24.10 4.04 -4.15
C ASP A 269 -22.80 3.39 -4.60
N ILE A 270 -21.72 3.68 -3.88
CA ILE A 270 -20.43 3.07 -4.17
C ILE A 270 -20.49 1.68 -3.56
N GLY A 271 -20.76 0.67 -4.39
CA GLY A 271 -20.81 -0.73 -3.98
C GLY A 271 -19.44 -1.29 -3.58
N ASP A 272 -19.42 -2.53 -3.08
CA ASP A 272 -18.19 -3.20 -2.66
C ASP A 272 -17.24 -3.57 -3.80
N GLN A 273 -17.71 -3.51 -5.04
CA GLN A 273 -16.89 -3.69 -6.24
C GLN A 273 -17.36 -2.72 -7.32
N GLY A 274 -16.46 -2.33 -8.23
CA GLY A 274 -16.81 -1.48 -9.35
C GLY A 274 -15.61 -1.05 -10.18
N GLU A 275 -15.88 -0.15 -11.13
CA GLU A 275 -14.87 0.49 -11.96
C GLU A 275 -14.89 2.01 -11.74
N LEU A 276 -13.73 2.63 -11.82
CA LEU A 276 -13.57 4.09 -11.78
C LEU A 276 -12.81 4.58 -13.00
N SER A 277 -13.44 5.46 -13.76
CA SER A 277 -12.81 6.22 -14.84
C SER A 277 -11.91 7.31 -14.27
N ILE A 278 -10.62 7.27 -14.59
CA ILE A 278 -9.62 8.25 -14.16
C ILE A 278 -9.62 9.42 -15.15
N THR A 279 -10.52 10.38 -14.93
CA THR A 279 -10.67 11.58 -15.77
C THR A 279 -9.85 12.75 -15.26
N GLU A 280 -9.54 13.73 -16.11
CA GLU A 280 -8.87 14.96 -15.68
C GLU A 280 -9.66 15.70 -14.58
N GLU A 281 -11.00 15.67 -14.64
CA GLU A 281 -11.86 16.27 -13.64
C GLU A 281 -11.76 15.55 -12.29
N LEU A 282 -11.68 14.20 -12.29
CA LEU A 282 -11.46 13.40 -11.07
C LEU A 282 -10.13 13.81 -10.42
N LEU A 283 -9.06 13.84 -11.20
CA LEU A 283 -7.72 14.17 -10.69
C LEU A 283 -7.65 15.62 -10.18
N LYS A 284 -8.31 16.55 -10.87
CA LYS A 284 -8.42 17.95 -10.44
C LYS A 284 -9.19 18.09 -9.13
N ALA A 285 -10.32 17.40 -8.99
CA ALA A 285 -11.13 17.42 -7.78
C ALA A 285 -10.38 16.79 -6.60
N PHE A 286 -9.69 15.66 -6.82
CA PHE A 286 -8.81 15.03 -5.83
C PHE A 286 -7.73 16.01 -5.35
N LYS A 287 -6.97 16.61 -6.27
CA LYS A 287 -5.93 17.59 -5.93
C LYS A 287 -6.49 18.81 -5.19
N SER A 288 -7.65 19.30 -5.59
CA SER A 288 -8.31 20.43 -4.94
C SER A 288 -8.66 20.11 -3.47
N CYS A 289 -9.18 18.90 -3.22
CA CYS A 289 -9.44 18.41 -1.87
C CYS A 289 -8.16 18.33 -1.02
N LEU A 290 -7.05 17.82 -1.57
CA LEU A 290 -5.77 17.76 -0.85
C LEU A 290 -5.26 19.16 -0.47
N ILE A 291 -5.40 20.13 -1.38
CA ILE A 291 -5.00 21.52 -1.13
C ILE A 291 -5.87 22.16 -0.04
N GLU A 292 -7.19 22.04 -0.15
CA GLU A 292 -8.16 22.60 0.80
C GLU A 292 -7.95 22.04 2.22
N ARG A 293 -7.64 20.75 2.33
CA ARG A 293 -7.44 20.05 3.59
C ARG A 293 -5.99 20.00 4.06
N HIS A 294 -5.10 20.73 3.40
CA HIS A 294 -3.68 20.83 3.77
C HIS A 294 -2.97 19.46 3.90
N MET A 295 -3.35 18.49 3.08
CA MET A 295 -2.74 17.16 3.06
C MET A 295 -1.68 17.06 1.96
N GLN A 296 -0.61 16.35 2.24
CA GLN A 296 0.46 16.08 1.28
C GLN A 296 0.81 14.60 1.25
N PHE A 297 1.15 14.12 0.07
CA PHE A 297 1.69 12.79 -0.15
C PHE A 297 3.08 12.91 -0.74
N ALA A 298 4.00 12.10 -0.22
CA ALA A 298 5.37 12.02 -0.67
C ALA A 298 5.72 10.56 -0.90
N PHE A 299 6.14 10.22 -2.11
CA PHE A 299 6.33 8.84 -2.55
C PHE A 299 7.82 8.55 -2.73
N TYR A 300 8.25 7.38 -2.26
CA TYR A 300 9.66 6.96 -2.31
C TYR A 300 9.77 5.53 -2.80
N SER A 301 10.66 5.27 -3.74
CA SER A 301 11.01 3.92 -4.14
C SER A 301 12.49 3.60 -3.90
N GLY A 302 12.81 2.31 -3.74
CA GLY A 302 14.17 1.79 -3.69
C GLY A 302 14.52 1.05 -2.42
N ALA A 303 15.75 0.54 -2.35
CA ALA A 303 16.21 -0.24 -1.21
C ALA A 303 16.35 0.63 0.05
N TRP A 304 15.94 0.12 1.21
CA TRP A 304 16.02 0.83 2.51
C TRP A 304 17.42 1.37 2.83
N SER A 305 18.47 0.64 2.46
CA SER A 305 19.88 1.04 2.62
C SER A 305 20.25 2.32 1.86
N LYS A 306 19.50 2.67 0.80
CA LYS A 306 19.76 3.83 -0.06
C LYS A 306 19.00 5.08 0.37
N PHE A 307 18.11 4.97 1.37
CA PHE A 307 17.31 6.10 1.85
C PHE A 307 18.21 7.19 2.47
N PRO A 308 17.94 8.47 2.16
CA PRO A 308 18.78 9.59 2.56
C PRO A 308 18.78 9.82 4.08
N PRO A 309 19.68 10.66 4.63
CA PRO A 309 19.68 11.00 6.04
C PRO A 309 18.42 11.73 6.54
N SER A 310 17.65 12.32 5.63
CA SER A 310 16.39 13.01 5.91
C SER A 310 15.50 12.96 4.67
N LEU A 311 14.21 12.78 4.89
CA LEU A 311 13.20 12.89 3.83
C LEU A 311 12.87 14.36 3.55
N THR A 312 12.62 14.67 2.27
CA THR A 312 12.23 16.00 1.81
C THR A 312 10.72 16.20 1.94
N THR A 313 10.27 17.34 2.46
CA THR A 313 8.87 17.76 2.41
C THR A 313 8.71 19.02 1.55
N LEU A 314 7.57 19.14 0.85
CA LEU A 314 7.35 20.18 -0.17
C LEU A 314 7.14 21.59 0.41
N LYS A 315 6.85 21.76 1.70
CA LYS A 315 6.34 23.03 2.26
C LYS A 315 7.13 23.67 3.39
N ALA A 316 8.29 23.16 3.80
CA ALA A 316 9.10 23.84 4.81
C ALA A 316 10.61 23.64 4.60
N PRO A 317 11.39 24.72 4.38
CA PRO A 317 12.84 24.67 4.48
C PRO A 317 13.24 24.53 5.96
N GLY A 318 13.13 23.31 6.48
CA GLY A 318 13.45 22.92 7.84
C GLY A 318 13.14 21.43 8.04
N ARG A 319 14.07 20.67 8.61
CA ARG A 319 13.95 19.22 8.83
C ARG A 319 12.71 18.95 9.70
N ARG A 320 11.62 18.46 9.12
CA ARG A 320 10.51 17.93 9.90
C ARG A 320 10.83 16.50 10.28
N LYS A 321 10.71 16.24 11.58
CA LYS A 321 10.94 14.95 12.18
C LYS A 321 9.74 14.06 11.85
N ILE A 322 9.98 12.79 11.52
CA ILE A 322 8.90 11.80 11.42
C ILE A 322 8.30 11.58 12.80
N ASP A 323 6.98 11.67 12.91
CA ASP A 323 6.27 11.48 14.18
C ASP A 323 5.83 10.04 14.39
N MET A 324 5.53 9.34 13.29
CA MET A 324 5.05 7.97 13.31
C MET A 324 5.64 7.20 12.13
N ILE A 325 6.17 6.01 12.40
CA ILE A 325 6.61 5.06 11.38
C ILE A 325 5.71 3.83 11.48
N LEU A 326 5.09 3.47 10.36
CA LEU A 326 4.23 2.32 10.17
C LEU A 326 4.95 1.34 9.25
N THR A 327 4.86 0.05 9.54
CA THR A 327 5.32 -0.96 8.61
C THR A 327 4.62 -2.28 8.91
N SER A 328 4.20 -2.99 7.87
CA SER A 328 3.50 -4.27 7.98
C SER A 328 4.11 -5.32 7.07
N GLU A 329 4.40 -6.49 7.61
CA GLU A 329 4.98 -7.63 6.90
C GLU A 329 6.32 -7.31 6.21
N THR A 330 7.19 -6.57 6.89
CA THR A 330 8.52 -6.16 6.37
C THR A 330 9.71 -6.86 7.04
N ILE A 331 9.45 -7.72 8.03
CA ILE A 331 10.49 -8.44 8.80
C ILE A 331 10.62 -9.92 8.39
N TYR A 332 10.13 -10.30 7.21
CA TYR A 332 10.11 -11.68 6.72
C TYR A 332 11.48 -12.18 6.24
N SER A 333 12.34 -11.30 5.73
CA SER A 333 13.66 -11.65 5.20
C SER A 333 14.76 -11.32 6.19
N LEU A 334 15.55 -12.31 6.58
CA LEU A 334 16.69 -12.12 7.49
C LEU A 334 17.75 -11.17 6.91
N GLU A 335 17.92 -11.17 5.60
CA GLU A 335 18.94 -10.37 4.91
C GLU A 335 18.61 -8.87 4.91
N SER A 336 17.33 -8.51 4.93
CA SER A 336 16.88 -7.11 4.91
C SER A 336 16.75 -6.49 6.30
N LEU A 337 16.72 -7.30 7.38
CA LEU A 337 16.55 -6.81 8.75
C LEU A 337 17.57 -5.73 9.16
N PRO A 338 18.88 -5.85 8.86
CA PRO A 338 19.82 -4.80 9.25
C PRO A 338 19.49 -3.45 8.62
N ALA A 339 19.17 -3.44 7.31
CA ALA A 339 18.82 -2.22 6.59
C ALA A 339 17.51 -1.60 7.12
N LEU A 340 16.51 -2.43 7.46
CA LEU A 340 15.27 -1.96 8.07
C LEU A 340 15.51 -1.33 9.45
N VAL A 341 16.24 -2.02 10.33
CA VAL A 341 16.53 -1.53 11.70
C VAL A 341 17.29 -0.21 11.67
N GLU A 342 18.32 -0.10 10.83
CA GLU A 342 19.07 1.15 10.64
C GLU A 342 18.17 2.28 10.11
N LEU A 343 17.25 1.97 9.21
CA LEU A 343 16.30 2.96 8.68
C LEU A 343 15.29 3.42 9.73
N LEU A 344 14.77 2.49 10.54
CA LEU A 344 13.87 2.79 11.65
C LEU A 344 14.56 3.69 12.67
N ASP A 345 15.78 3.38 13.09
CA ASP A 345 16.55 4.21 14.04
C ASP A 345 16.79 5.61 13.47
N LYS A 346 17.31 5.68 12.22
CA LYS A 346 17.62 6.91 11.49
C LYS A 346 16.45 7.90 11.46
N TYR A 347 15.22 7.41 11.24
CA TYR A 347 14.04 8.25 11.12
C TYR A 347 13.24 8.40 12.41
N ALA A 348 13.32 7.43 13.32
CA ALA A 348 12.65 7.52 14.61
C ALA A 348 13.36 8.48 15.57
N ASN A 349 14.70 8.54 15.53
CA ASN A 349 15.51 9.36 16.42
C ASN A 349 16.55 10.18 15.63
N PRO A 350 16.12 11.12 14.77
CA PRO A 350 17.07 11.92 14.01
C PRO A 350 17.92 12.79 14.96
N GLU A 351 19.22 12.87 14.67
CA GLU A 351 20.18 13.63 15.48
C GLU A 351 19.69 15.08 15.71
N GLY A 352 19.75 15.52 16.98
CA GLY A 352 19.34 16.86 17.38
C GLY A 352 17.83 17.06 17.53
N SER A 353 17.00 16.01 17.42
CA SER A 353 15.56 16.09 17.65
C SER A 353 15.16 15.82 19.11
N THR A 354 14.07 16.44 19.56
CA THR A 354 13.48 16.20 20.89
C THR A 354 12.31 15.21 20.78
N GLY A 355 12.44 14.07 21.44
CA GLY A 355 11.47 12.96 21.44
C GLY A 355 11.65 12.04 20.24
N ALA A 356 11.35 10.75 20.40
CA ALA A 356 11.40 9.75 19.31
C ALA A 356 10.07 9.70 18.53
N ALA A 357 10.09 9.18 17.31
CA ALA A 357 8.89 8.80 16.56
C ALA A 357 8.25 7.56 17.19
N LYS A 358 6.94 7.41 17.03
CA LYS A 358 6.25 6.16 17.37
C LYS A 358 6.43 5.17 16.24
N VAL A 359 7.09 4.04 16.48
CA VAL A 359 7.32 3.01 15.46
C VAL A 359 6.41 1.82 15.72
N LEU A 360 5.55 1.48 14.75
CA LEU A 360 4.65 0.33 14.80
C LEU A 360 5.02 -0.66 13.71
N VAL A 361 5.36 -1.89 14.11
CA VAL A 361 5.75 -2.99 13.22
C VAL A 361 4.74 -4.11 13.36
N ALA A 362 3.89 -4.31 12.36
CA ALA A 362 2.95 -5.43 12.31
C ALA A 362 3.54 -6.60 11.52
N ALA A 363 3.56 -7.80 12.10
CA ALA A 363 4.22 -8.94 11.47
C ALA A 363 3.68 -10.28 11.94
N LYS A 364 3.90 -11.32 11.12
CA LYS A 364 3.78 -12.71 11.57
C LYS A 364 4.89 -13.02 12.56
N VAL A 365 4.58 -13.85 13.55
CA VAL A 365 5.54 -14.31 14.57
C VAL A 365 6.69 -15.06 13.90
N ILE A 366 6.39 -15.84 12.86
CA ILE A 366 7.34 -16.59 12.05
C ILE A 366 6.92 -16.61 10.58
N TYR A 367 7.89 -16.50 9.67
CA TYR A 367 7.73 -16.70 8.23
C TYR A 367 8.44 -17.99 7.81
N PHE A 368 7.68 -19.00 7.39
CA PHE A 368 8.24 -20.26 6.92
C PHE A 368 8.97 -20.08 5.57
N GLY A 369 10.07 -20.80 5.36
CA GLY A 369 10.90 -20.71 4.16
C GLY A 369 11.99 -19.63 4.24
N VAL A 370 11.60 -18.36 4.37
CA VAL A 370 12.53 -17.21 4.43
C VAL A 370 13.19 -17.00 5.79
N GLY A 371 12.60 -17.56 6.86
CA GLY A 371 13.22 -17.65 8.19
C GLY A 371 13.14 -16.39 9.05
N GLY A 372 12.59 -15.28 8.55
CA GLY A 372 12.34 -14.08 9.35
C GLY A 372 11.14 -14.21 10.30
N GLY A 373 10.85 -13.10 10.97
CA GLY A 373 9.81 -13.02 12.00
C GLY A 373 10.26 -12.19 13.20
N VAL A 374 9.45 -12.25 14.26
CA VAL A 374 9.58 -11.36 15.43
C VAL A 374 10.90 -11.57 16.17
N GLU A 375 11.32 -12.82 16.36
CA GLU A 375 12.52 -13.12 17.15
C GLU A 375 13.83 -12.68 16.45
N PRO A 376 14.06 -13.02 15.16
CA PRO A 376 15.22 -12.48 14.43
C PRO A 376 15.24 -10.95 14.36
N PHE A 377 14.07 -10.31 14.21
CA PHE A 377 13.97 -8.85 14.25
C PHE A 377 14.42 -8.28 15.60
N LYS A 378 13.94 -8.83 16.73
CA LYS A 378 14.36 -8.41 18.07
C LYS A 378 15.86 -8.59 18.30
N GLN A 379 16.43 -9.69 17.82
CA GLN A 379 17.88 -9.95 17.93
C GLN A 379 18.69 -8.93 17.14
N THR A 380 18.26 -8.63 15.90
CA THR A 380 18.91 -7.62 15.05
C THR A 380 18.80 -6.22 15.67
N LEU A 381 17.61 -5.87 16.21
CA LEU A 381 17.38 -4.61 16.91
C LEU A 381 18.30 -4.47 18.13
N ALA A 382 18.42 -5.51 18.96
CA ALA A 382 19.30 -5.48 20.13
C ALA A 382 20.79 -5.36 19.78
N GLN A 383 21.20 -5.82 18.60
CA GLN A 383 22.58 -5.72 18.11
C GLN A 383 22.89 -4.32 17.55
N LEU A 384 21.98 -3.75 16.75
CA LEU A 384 22.22 -2.49 16.03
C LEU A 384 21.77 -1.26 16.78
N ALA A 385 20.71 -1.36 17.60
CA ALA A 385 20.17 -0.29 18.42
C ALA A 385 19.95 -0.76 19.88
N PRO A 386 21.01 -0.93 20.69
CA PRO A 386 20.90 -1.52 22.04
C PRO A 386 20.04 -0.72 23.04
N SER A 387 19.80 0.57 22.79
CA SER A 387 18.89 1.39 23.60
C SER A 387 17.41 1.16 23.27
N ALA A 388 17.13 0.58 22.10
CA ALA A 388 15.78 0.43 21.61
C ALA A 388 14.99 -0.57 22.46
N LYS A 389 13.72 -0.23 22.72
CA LYS A 389 12.76 -1.08 23.42
C LYS A 389 11.69 -1.54 22.44
N VAL A 390 11.28 -2.79 22.59
CA VAL A 390 10.27 -3.44 21.74
C VAL A 390 9.23 -4.11 22.61
N GLU A 391 7.97 -3.73 22.43
CA GLU A 391 6.84 -4.21 23.23
C GLU A 391 5.72 -4.69 22.29
N PRO A 392 5.20 -5.92 22.44
CA PRO A 392 4.01 -6.33 21.72
C PRO A 392 2.79 -5.60 22.29
N ILE A 393 2.05 -4.90 21.44
CA ILE A 393 0.86 -4.11 21.83
C ILE A 393 -0.44 -4.68 21.29
N HIS A 394 -0.37 -5.56 20.29
CA HIS A 394 -1.51 -6.33 19.78
C HIS A 394 -1.04 -7.73 19.35
N SER A 395 -1.90 -8.74 19.48
CA SER A 395 -1.57 -10.13 19.15
C SER A 395 -2.78 -10.88 18.64
N VAL A 396 -2.61 -11.54 17.49
CA VAL A 396 -3.60 -12.43 16.88
C VAL A 396 -3.07 -13.85 16.96
N THR A 397 -3.82 -14.74 17.62
CA THR A 397 -3.43 -16.13 17.86
C THR A 397 -4.17 -17.13 16.94
N LYS A 398 -5.11 -16.66 16.12
CA LYS A 398 -5.79 -17.49 15.12
C LYS A 398 -4.88 -17.71 13.92
N GLY A 399 -4.66 -18.96 13.53
CA GLY A 399 -3.79 -19.32 12.41
C GLY A 399 -2.30 -19.18 12.76
N VAL A 400 -1.48 -18.74 11.80
CA VAL A 400 -0.10 -18.35 12.08
C VAL A 400 -0.13 -17.09 12.94
N GLY A 401 0.46 -17.16 14.14
CA GLY A 401 0.42 -16.04 15.08
C GLY A 401 0.95 -14.74 14.46
N ARG A 402 0.27 -13.63 14.74
CA ARG A 402 0.64 -12.28 14.27
C ARG A 402 0.68 -11.32 15.46
N THR A 403 1.44 -10.24 15.34
CA THR A 403 1.57 -9.24 16.40
C THR A 403 1.87 -7.87 15.81
N VAL A 404 1.42 -6.83 16.52
CA VAL A 404 1.92 -5.47 16.32
C VAL A 404 2.85 -5.12 17.46
N LEU A 405 4.08 -4.75 17.12
CA LEU A 405 5.13 -4.33 18.02
C LEU A 405 5.21 -2.79 18.03
N SER A 406 5.33 -2.20 19.22
CA SER A 406 5.76 -0.83 19.41
C SER A 406 7.27 -0.81 19.64
N VAL A 407 8.01 -0.07 18.82
CA VAL A 407 9.46 0.12 18.97
C VAL A 407 9.75 1.58 19.36
N THR A 408 10.60 1.77 20.36
CA THR A 408 11.07 3.09 20.82
C THR A 408 12.59 3.09 20.84
N PHE A 409 13.21 3.99 20.08
CA PHE A 409 14.66 4.12 19.93
C PHE A 409 15.31 4.99 21.00
#